data_AF-A0A1L7TAI7-F1
#
_entry.id   AF-A0A1L7TAI7-F1
#
_cell.length_a   1.000
_cell.length_b   1.000
_cell.length_c   1.000
_cell.angle_alpha   90.00
_cell.angle_beta   90.00
_cell.angle_gamma   90.00
#
_symmetry.space_group_name_H-M   'P 1'
#
loop_
_entity.id
_entity.type
_entity.pdbx_description
1 polymer ?
#
loop_
_entity_poly.entity_id
_entity_poly.type
_entity_poly.pdbx_seq_one_letter_code
_entity_poly.pdbx_strand_id
1 'polypeptide(L)'
;MSDPASQLRIQDSKEKLQQAYSYAVSAKQEAESNFKQEEDAGITDGQDFNQWTIQNAPAYHAALNTYQASKAAYDAALQHGDNEAFVAWNQKYREAVLGDNPARPDYNVLVEP
;
A
#
# COMPACT_ATOMS: atom_id res chain seq x y z
N MET A 1 -3.82 -0.10 29.10
CA MET A 1 -4.84 0.67 28.36
C MET A 1 -4.19 1.94 27.85
N SER A 2 -4.29 2.21 26.55
CA SER A 2 -3.76 3.41 25.91
C SER A 2 -4.44 4.67 26.45
N ASP A 3 -3.72 5.77 26.57
CA ASP A 3 -4.30 7.06 26.96
C ASP A 3 -5.18 7.64 25.82
N PRO A 4 -6.14 8.54 26.13
CA PRO A 4 -7.04 9.11 25.14
C PRO A 4 -6.35 9.83 23.97
N ALA A 5 -5.17 10.44 24.20
CA ALA A 5 -4.44 11.12 23.13
C ALA A 5 -3.80 10.11 22.17
N SER A 6 -3.34 8.97 22.68
CA SER A 6 -2.85 7.86 21.86
C SER A 6 -3.96 7.22 21.03
N GLN A 7 -5.15 7.03 21.61
CA GLN A 7 -6.32 6.54 20.88
C GLN A 7 -6.72 7.48 19.73
N LEU A 8 -6.72 8.80 19.96
CA LEU A 8 -7.02 9.78 18.93
C LEU A 8 -5.97 9.78 17.79
N ARG A 9 -4.68 9.64 18.13
CA ARG A 9 -3.61 9.51 17.11
C ARG A 9 -3.76 8.24 16.28
N ILE A 10 -4.13 7.12 16.89
CA ILE A 10 -4.39 5.86 16.18
C ILE A 10 -5.56 6.02 15.22
N GLN A 11 -6.66 6.63 15.66
CA GLN A 11 -7.82 6.84 14.79
C GLN A 11 -7.50 7.77 13.60
N ASP A 12 -6.89 8.93 13.86
CA ASP A 12 -6.53 9.90 12.79
C ASP A 12 -5.55 9.28 11.76
N SER A 13 -4.54 8.55 12.24
CA SER A 13 -3.60 7.87 11.33
C SER A 13 -4.25 6.71 10.56
N LYS A 14 -5.21 5.98 11.17
CA LYS A 14 -5.99 4.96 10.49
C LYS A 14 -6.85 5.55 9.35
N GLU A 15 -7.54 6.66 9.61
CA GLU A 15 -8.38 7.33 8.60
C GLU A 15 -7.53 7.84 7.43
N LYS A 16 -6.37 8.44 7.70
CA LYS A 16 -5.41 8.87 6.67
C LYS A 16 -4.87 7.69 5.85
N LEU A 17 -4.57 6.57 6.50
CA LEU A 17 -4.13 5.35 5.82
C LEU A 17 -5.26 4.77 4.95
N GLN A 18 -6.51 4.77 5.41
CA GLN A 18 -7.64 4.27 4.63
C GLN A 18 -7.89 5.12 3.37
N GLN A 19 -7.76 6.45 3.48
CA GLN A 19 -7.85 7.36 2.33
C GLN A 19 -6.71 7.11 1.34
N ALA A 20 -5.47 7.02 1.83
CA ALA A 20 -4.30 6.76 1.00
C ALA A 20 -4.36 5.38 0.32
N TYR A 21 -4.85 4.36 1.02
CA TYR A 21 -5.10 3.02 0.48
C TYR A 21 -6.11 3.08 -0.68
N SER A 22 -7.27 3.72 -0.46
CA SER A 22 -8.31 3.84 -1.48
C SER A 22 -7.78 4.53 -2.73
N TYR A 23 -7.04 5.63 -2.56
CA TYR A 23 -6.42 6.35 -3.67
C TYR A 23 -5.38 5.50 -4.41
N ALA A 24 -4.50 4.80 -3.70
CA ALA A 24 -3.49 3.93 -4.29
C ALA A 24 -4.10 2.74 -5.04
N VAL A 25 -5.19 2.14 -4.52
CA VAL A 25 -5.92 1.07 -5.21
C VAL A 25 -6.53 1.59 -6.51
N SER A 26 -7.21 2.74 -6.49
CA SER A 26 -7.78 3.32 -7.71
C SER A 26 -6.70 3.65 -8.74
N ALA A 27 -5.59 4.25 -8.33
CA ALA A 27 -4.48 4.56 -9.24
C ALA A 27 -3.82 3.29 -9.80
N LYS A 28 -3.70 2.22 -9.00
CA LYS A 28 -3.20 0.92 -9.45
C LYS A 28 -4.15 0.30 -10.48
N GLN A 29 -5.46 0.30 -10.23
CA GLN A 29 -6.46 -0.25 -11.15
C GLN A 29 -6.46 0.48 -12.50
N GLU A 30 -6.33 1.81 -12.48
CA GLU A 30 -6.19 2.60 -13.71
C GLU A 30 -4.91 2.24 -14.46
N ALA A 31 -3.77 2.16 -13.75
CA ALA A 31 -2.51 1.75 -14.34
C ALA A 31 -2.57 0.33 -14.92
N GLU A 32 -3.17 -0.64 -14.23
CA GLU A 32 -3.35 -2.02 -14.69
C GLU A 32 -4.23 -2.09 -15.94
N SER A 33 -5.29 -1.28 -15.99
CA SER A 33 -6.15 -1.16 -17.17
C SER A 33 -5.37 -0.63 -18.38
N ASN A 34 -4.58 0.43 -18.19
CA ASN A 34 -3.78 1.03 -19.26
C ASN A 34 -2.68 0.07 -19.74
N PHE A 35 -1.95 -0.55 -18.80
CA PHE A 35 -0.94 -1.57 -19.11
C PHE A 35 -1.55 -2.71 -19.93
N LYS A 36 -2.69 -3.23 -19.52
CA LYS A 36 -3.37 -4.32 -20.23
C LYS A 36 -3.77 -3.92 -21.64
N GLN A 37 -4.28 -2.70 -21.84
CA GLN A 37 -4.61 -2.21 -23.18
C GLN A 37 -3.37 -2.11 -24.07
N GLU A 38 -2.24 -1.64 -23.54
CA GLU A 38 -0.98 -1.57 -24.29
C GLU A 38 -0.35 -2.95 -24.52
N GLU A 39 -0.47 -3.86 -23.56
CA GLU A 39 0.00 -5.25 -23.67
C GLU A 39 -0.79 -5.99 -24.76
N ASP A 40 -2.13 -5.87 -24.75
CA ASP A 40 -3.01 -6.45 -25.77
C ASP A 40 -2.75 -5.85 -27.16
N ALA A 41 -2.26 -4.61 -27.23
CA ALA A 41 -1.84 -3.95 -28.47
C ALA A 41 -0.39 -4.30 -28.88
N GLY A 42 0.36 -5.01 -28.04
CA GLY A 42 1.76 -5.37 -28.29
C GLY A 42 2.74 -4.21 -28.17
N ILE A 43 2.42 -3.17 -27.38
CA ILE A 43 3.19 -1.92 -27.27
C ILE A 43 4.06 -1.90 -26.00
N THR A 44 3.81 -2.78 -25.03
CA THR A 44 4.60 -2.83 -23.78
C THR A 44 6.03 -3.36 -23.95
N ASP A 45 6.43 -3.73 -25.17
CA ASP A 45 7.78 -4.22 -25.51
C ASP A 45 8.31 -5.33 -24.59
N GLY A 46 7.40 -6.17 -24.07
CA GLY A 46 7.71 -7.26 -23.14
C GLY A 46 8.07 -6.81 -21.71
N GLN A 47 7.85 -5.54 -21.37
CA GLN A 47 7.96 -5.05 -20.00
C GLN A 47 6.88 -5.68 -19.12
N ASP A 48 7.25 -6.03 -17.89
CA ASP A 48 6.25 -6.32 -16.88
C ASP A 48 5.60 -5.03 -16.35
N PHE A 49 4.47 -5.17 -15.66
CA PHE A 49 3.72 -4.05 -15.11
C PHE A 49 4.57 -3.12 -14.23
N ASN A 50 5.46 -3.66 -13.39
CA ASN A 50 6.28 -2.86 -12.50
C ASN A 50 7.30 -2.03 -13.29
N GLN A 51 7.88 -2.59 -14.35
CA GLN A 51 8.79 -1.87 -15.25
C GLN A 51 8.05 -0.78 -16.02
N TRP A 52 6.87 -1.11 -16.56
CA TRP A 52 6.07 -0.19 -17.37
C TRP A 52 5.55 1.01 -16.58
N THR A 53 5.08 0.79 -15.35
CA THR A 53 4.51 1.87 -14.53
C THR A 53 5.51 2.97 -14.17
N ILE A 54 6.82 2.69 -14.16
CA ILE A 54 7.87 3.68 -13.86
C ILE A 54 7.78 4.88 -14.81
N GLN A 55 7.47 4.65 -16.09
CA GLN A 55 7.41 5.68 -17.10
C GLN A 55 5.97 6.11 -17.40
N ASN A 56 5.03 5.17 -17.35
CA ASN A 56 3.69 5.37 -17.88
C ASN A 56 2.61 5.62 -16.81
N ALA A 57 2.92 5.35 -15.52
CA ALA A 57 1.97 5.54 -14.43
C ALA A 57 2.57 6.31 -13.23
N PRO A 58 3.07 7.55 -13.42
CA PRO A 58 3.62 8.35 -12.31
C PRO A 58 2.61 8.62 -11.20
N ALA A 59 1.31 8.72 -11.53
CA ALA A 59 0.24 8.89 -10.55
C ALA A 59 0.12 7.68 -9.60
N TYR A 60 0.32 6.46 -10.10
CA TYR A 60 0.35 5.25 -9.27
C TYR A 60 1.52 5.30 -8.28
N HIS A 61 2.73 5.66 -8.72
CA HIS A 61 3.89 5.78 -7.84
C HIS A 61 3.72 6.89 -6.79
N ALA A 62 3.12 8.02 -7.16
CA ALA A 62 2.78 9.08 -6.20
C ALA A 62 1.78 8.60 -5.15
N ALA A 63 0.75 7.86 -5.56
CA ALA A 63 -0.23 7.29 -4.65
C ALA A 63 0.38 6.21 -3.74
N LEU A 64 1.26 5.37 -4.28
CA LEU A 64 2.00 4.35 -3.52
C LEU A 64 2.90 4.98 -2.46
N ASN A 65 3.65 6.03 -2.81
CA ASN A 65 4.47 6.77 -1.85
C ASN A 65 3.62 7.38 -0.72
N THR A 66 2.44 7.92 -1.07
CA THR A 66 1.49 8.47 -0.09
C THR A 66 0.97 7.38 0.84
N TYR A 67 0.62 6.21 0.31
CA TYR A 67 0.23 5.04 1.10
C TYR A 67 1.34 4.60 2.04
N GLN A 68 2.58 4.47 1.56
CA GLN A 68 3.73 4.06 2.39
C GLN A 68 4.00 5.05 3.53
N ALA A 69 3.89 6.35 3.28
CA ALA A 69 4.03 7.38 4.30
C ALA A 69 2.91 7.30 5.37
N SER A 70 1.66 7.16 4.94
CA SER A 70 0.52 6.99 5.87
C SER A 70 0.61 5.69 6.66
N LYS A 71 1.12 4.62 6.05
CA LYS A 71 1.38 3.34 6.73
C LYS A 71 2.40 3.53 7.83
N ALA A 72 3.54 4.16 7.55
CA ALA A 72 4.56 4.42 8.56
C ALA A 72 4.03 5.27 9.74
N ALA A 73 3.15 6.23 9.46
CA ALA A 73 2.50 7.02 10.50
C ALA A 73 1.55 6.17 11.39
N TYR A 74 0.77 5.27 10.77
CA TYR A 74 -0.11 4.36 11.50
C TYR A 74 0.69 3.32 12.31
N ASP A 75 1.76 2.76 11.74
CA ASP A 75 2.69 1.86 12.42
C ASP A 75 3.22 2.50 13.71
N ALA A 76 3.68 3.76 13.62
CA ALA A 76 4.18 4.50 14.77
C ALA A 76 3.08 4.78 15.81
N ALA A 77 1.86 5.14 15.37
CA ALA A 77 0.75 5.38 16.27
C ALA A 77 0.36 4.11 17.06
N LEU A 78 0.31 2.96 16.38
CA LEU A 78 0.07 1.67 17.01
C LEU A 78 1.21 1.29 17.96
N GLN A 79 2.47 1.42 17.54
CA GLN A 79 3.61 1.05 18.39
C GLN A 79 3.62 1.81 19.74
N HIS A 80 3.18 3.07 19.75
CA HIS A 80 3.14 3.90 20.96
C HIS A 80 1.82 3.83 21.74
N GLY A 81 0.72 3.50 21.07
CA GLY A 81 -0.61 3.50 21.68
C GLY A 81 -1.18 2.11 21.94
N ASP A 82 -0.98 1.15 21.03
CA ASP A 82 -1.54 -0.20 21.09
C ASP A 82 -0.59 -1.23 20.46
N ASN A 83 0.31 -1.74 21.29
CA ASN A 83 1.34 -2.69 20.82
C ASN A 83 0.75 -4.04 20.37
N GLU A 84 -0.41 -4.45 20.89
CA GLU A 84 -1.06 -5.69 20.45
C GLU A 84 -1.61 -5.50 19.03
N ALA A 85 -2.29 -4.38 18.77
CA ALA A 85 -2.72 -4.01 17.43
C ALA A 85 -1.54 -3.81 16.47
N PHE A 86 -0.41 -3.28 16.93
CA PHE A 86 0.83 -3.18 16.13
C PHE A 86 1.34 -4.56 15.66
N VAL A 87 1.36 -5.55 16.55
CA VAL A 87 1.80 -6.92 16.19
C VAL A 87 0.85 -7.54 15.17
N ALA A 88 -0.46 -7.43 15.39
CA ALA A 88 -1.47 -7.95 14.46
C ALA A 88 -1.38 -7.28 13.08
N TRP A 89 -1.21 -5.96 13.06
CA TRP A 89 -1.05 -5.18 11.83
C TRP A 89 0.22 -5.59 11.04
N ASN A 90 1.36 -5.71 11.72
CA ASN A 90 2.60 -6.15 11.08
C ASN A 90 2.51 -7.57 10.55
N GLN A 91 1.84 -8.47 11.26
CA GLN A 91 1.61 -9.83 10.78
C GLN A 91 0.76 -9.83 9.51
N LYS A 92 -0.37 -9.11 9.51
CA LYS A 92 -1.24 -8.94 8.33
C LYS A 92 -0.44 -8.41 7.13
N TYR A 93 0.36 -7.37 7.34
CA TYR A 93 1.18 -6.78 6.27
C TYR A 93 2.25 -7.75 5.77
N ARG A 94 2.93 -8.47 6.67
CA ARG A 94 3.95 -9.46 6.31
C ARG A 94 3.37 -10.61 5.49
N GLU A 95 2.21 -11.12 5.88
CA GLU A 95 1.50 -12.15 5.14
C GLU A 95 1.14 -11.66 3.73
N ALA A 96 0.66 -10.42 3.60
CA ALA A 96 0.38 -9.82 2.29
C ALA A 96 1.63 -9.64 1.42
N VAL A 97 2.75 -9.19 1.99
CA VAL A 97 4.02 -9.00 1.27
C VAL A 97 4.58 -10.33 0.78
N LEU A 98 4.48 -11.39 1.58
CA LEU A 98 4.98 -12.72 1.19
C LEU A 98 4.02 -13.42 0.22
N GLY A 99 2.72 -13.11 0.29
CA GLY A 99 1.68 -13.64 -0.57
C GLY A 99 1.73 -15.16 -0.73
N ASP A 100 1.34 -15.64 -1.91
CA ASP A 100 1.40 -17.06 -2.27
C ASP A 100 2.81 -17.51 -2.69
N ASN A 101 3.74 -16.58 -2.91
CA ASN A 101 5.10 -16.87 -3.34
C ASN A 101 6.14 -16.18 -2.44
N PRO A 102 6.54 -16.83 -1.33
CA PRO A 102 7.52 -16.28 -0.39
C PRO A 102 8.90 -15.97 -1.01
N ALA A 103 9.21 -16.56 -2.18
CA ALA A 103 10.47 -16.33 -2.88
C ALA A 103 10.49 -15.01 -3.68
N ARG A 104 9.34 -14.35 -3.85
CA ARG A 104 9.21 -13.05 -4.55
C ARG A 104 8.28 -12.12 -3.77
N PRO A 105 8.78 -11.47 -2.71
CA PRO A 105 7.98 -10.56 -1.91
C PRO A 105 7.48 -9.37 -2.73
N ASP A 106 6.22 -9.00 -2.59
CA ASP A 106 5.63 -7.79 -3.16
C ASP A 106 5.64 -6.65 -2.13
N TYR A 107 6.68 -5.81 -2.18
CA TYR A 107 6.79 -4.64 -1.31
C TYR A 107 5.86 -3.48 -1.71
N ASN A 108 5.19 -3.58 -2.86
CA ASN A 108 4.22 -2.60 -3.33
C ASN A 108 2.77 -3.04 -3.01
N VAL A 109 2.61 -4.10 -2.22
CA VAL A 109 1.30 -4.59 -1.80
C VAL A 109 0.55 -3.53 -1.00
N LEU A 110 -0.72 -3.35 -1.33
CA LEU A 110 -1.64 -2.44 -0.66
C LEU A 110 -2.49 -3.27 0.31
N VAL A 111 -2.40 -2.95 1.59
CA VAL A 111 -3.16 -3.60 2.67
C VAL A 111 -4.06 -2.57 3.33
N GLU A 112 -5.35 -2.89 3.41
CA GLU A 112 -6.35 -2.05 4.08
C GLU A 112 -6.15 -2.06 5.62
N PRO A 113 -6.26 -0.92 6.33
CA PRO A 113 -6.01 -0.80 7.77
C PRO A 113 -7.13 -1.24 8.73
#